data_AF-A0AAF0PV44-F1
#
_entry.id   AF-A0AAF0PV44-F1
#
_cell.length_a   1.000
_cell.length_b   1.000
_cell.length_c   1.000
_cell.angle_alpha   90.00
_cell.angle_beta   90.00
_cell.angle_gamma   90.00
#
_symmetry.space_group_name_H-M   'P 1'
#
loop_
_entity.id
_entity.type
_entity.pdbx_description
1 polymer ?
#
loop_
_entity_poly.entity_id
_entity_poly.type
_entity_poly.pdbx_seq_one_letter_code
_entity_poly.pdbx_strand_id
1 'polypeptide(L)'
;MEYVLLHFSLQWVMPQYVKEAYASWNTWRVDKSIKKVWVMIPGVIFWCLWTERNRRYFDRLSTPNHSLKARCLLMLFSWVHLTPVFSTEQFLDFVSSLVLV
;
A
#
# COMPACT_ATOMS: atom_id res chain seq x y z
N MET A 1 8.56 -3.97 -6.99
CA MET A 1 7.43 -4.24 -6.08
C MET A 1 7.69 -5.40 -5.12
N GLU A 2 8.78 -6.17 -5.29
CA GLU A 2 9.18 -7.21 -4.32
C GLU A 2 9.44 -6.68 -2.90
N TYR A 3 10.09 -5.53 -2.77
CA TYR A 3 10.59 -5.04 -1.48
C TYR A 3 9.54 -4.48 -0.50
N VAL A 4 8.31 -4.19 -0.93
CA VAL A 4 7.24 -3.77 0.01
C VAL A 4 6.67 -5.00 0.71
N LEU A 5 6.58 -6.11 -0.01
CA LEU A 5 5.99 -7.36 0.43
C LEU A 5 7.00 -8.18 1.24
N LEU A 6 8.30 -7.99 0.98
CA LEU A 6 9.41 -8.48 1.80
C LEU A 6 9.44 -7.90 3.21
N HIS A 7 8.94 -6.67 3.42
CA HIS A 7 8.81 -6.08 4.75
C HIS A 7 7.80 -6.84 5.63
N PHE A 8 6.92 -7.62 5.00
CA PHE A 8 5.93 -8.48 5.62
C PHE A 8 6.26 -9.98 5.46
N SER A 9 7.50 -10.32 5.06
CA SER A 9 7.96 -11.71 4.83
C SER A 9 7.17 -12.50 3.77
N LEU A 10 6.69 -11.85 2.71
CA LEU A 10 5.84 -12.49 1.70
C LEU A 10 6.52 -12.56 0.34
N GLN A 11 6.59 -13.77 -0.22
CA GLN A 11 6.93 -13.98 -1.64
C GLN A 11 5.72 -13.69 -2.50
N TRP A 12 5.72 -12.54 -3.16
CA TRP A 12 4.65 -12.17 -4.08
C TRP A 12 4.96 -12.63 -5.50
N VAL A 13 4.06 -13.42 -6.06
CA VAL A 13 4.03 -13.74 -7.50
C VAL A 13 2.92 -12.90 -8.11
N MET A 14 3.17 -12.24 -9.25
CA MET A 14 2.13 -11.45 -9.92
C MET A 14 1.04 -12.39 -10.43
N PRO A 15 -0.20 -12.34 -9.89
CA PRO A 15 -1.27 -13.15 -10.41
C PRO A 15 -1.73 -12.59 -11.76
N GLN A 16 -2.35 -13.46 -12.57
CA GLN A 16 -2.77 -13.10 -13.93
C GLN A 16 -3.86 -12.02 -13.92
N TYR A 17 -4.64 -11.95 -12.83
CA TYR A 17 -5.72 -10.98 -12.67
C TYR A 17 -5.71 -10.26 -11.32
N VAL A 18 -6.12 -8.99 -11.31
CA VAL A 18 -6.31 -8.17 -10.09
C VAL A 18 -7.22 -8.85 -9.08
N LYS A 19 -8.26 -9.55 -9.56
CA LYS A 19 -9.20 -10.29 -8.72
C LYS A 19 -8.51 -11.40 -7.91
N GLU A 20 -7.55 -12.09 -8.51
CA GLU A 20 -6.80 -13.16 -7.86
C GLU A 20 -5.84 -12.61 -6.80
N ALA A 21 -5.13 -11.50 -7.09
CA ALA A 21 -4.32 -10.79 -6.09
C ALA A 21 -5.16 -10.33 -4.88
N TYR A 22 -6.35 -9.79 -5.15
CA TYR A 22 -7.23 -9.34 -4.09
C TYR A 22 -7.78 -10.52 -3.28
N ALA A 23 -8.19 -11.60 -3.95
CA ALA A 23 -8.65 -12.82 -3.29
C ALA A 23 -7.56 -13.42 -2.39
N SER A 24 -6.33 -13.57 -2.90
CA SER A 24 -5.21 -14.09 -2.11
C SER A 24 -4.91 -13.22 -0.89
N TRP A 25 -4.94 -11.90 -1.03
CA TRP A 25 -4.72 -10.96 0.09
C TRP A 25 -5.75 -11.13 1.22
N ASN A 26 -7.02 -11.37 0.87
CA ASN A 26 -8.08 -11.56 1.85
C ASN A 26 -8.03 -12.92 2.56
N THR A 27 -7.28 -13.90 2.04
CA THR A 27 -7.14 -15.20 2.70
C THR A 27 -6.23 -15.17 3.94
N TRP A 28 -5.41 -14.12 4.09
CA TRP A 28 -4.45 -14.05 5.17
C TRP A 28 -5.09 -13.65 6.50
N ARG A 29 -4.65 -14.31 7.56
CA ARG A 29 -5.08 -14.02 8.93
C ARG A 29 -4.19 -12.92 9.49
N VAL A 30 -4.80 -11.79 9.81
CA VAL A 30 -4.17 -10.67 10.49
C VAL A 30 -4.85 -10.40 11.82
N ASP A 31 -4.15 -9.72 12.72
CA ASP A 31 -4.73 -9.28 13.98
C ASP A 31 -5.98 -8.41 13.74
N LYS A 32 -6.97 -8.51 14.63
CA LYS A 32 -8.22 -7.74 14.54
C LYS A 32 -7.96 -6.23 14.57
N SER A 33 -6.91 -5.78 15.27
CA SER A 33 -6.51 -4.38 15.38
C SER A 33 -6.18 -3.77 14.02
N ILE A 34 -5.48 -4.50 13.15
CA ILE A 34 -5.07 -4.00 11.83
C ILE A 34 -6.02 -4.39 10.70
N LYS A 35 -7.03 -5.24 10.96
CA LYS A 35 -7.91 -5.79 9.91
C LYS A 35 -8.57 -4.72 9.03
N LYS A 36 -8.94 -3.58 9.61
CA LYS A 36 -9.51 -2.45 8.84
C LYS A 36 -8.50 -1.89 7.84
N VAL A 37 -7.27 -1.64 8.30
CA VAL A 37 -6.18 -1.15 7.44
C VAL A 37 -5.80 -2.20 6.40
N TRP A 38 -5.73 -3.46 6.82
CA TRP A 38 -5.38 -4.61 5.97
C TRP A 38 -6.25 -4.69 4.70
N VAL A 39 -7.56 -4.51 4.84
CA VAL A 39 -8.50 -4.56 3.72
C VAL A 39 -8.32 -3.38 2.75
N MET A 40 -7.76 -2.25 3.21
CA MET A 40 -7.52 -1.07 2.37
C MET A 40 -6.22 -1.16 1.57
N ILE A 41 -5.20 -1.88 2.07
CA ILE A 41 -3.86 -1.95 1.46
C ILE A 41 -3.90 -2.30 -0.04
N PRO A 42 -4.62 -3.33 -0.52
CA PRO A 42 -4.66 -3.67 -1.94
C PRO A 42 -5.22 -2.52 -2.78
N GLY A 43 -6.29 -1.87 -2.32
CA GLY A 43 -6.91 -0.75 -3.02
C GLY A 43 -5.93 0.41 -3.19
N VAL A 44 -5.19 0.76 -2.14
CA VAL A 44 -4.18 1.81 -2.18
C VAL A 44 -3.03 1.45 -3.13
N ILE A 45 -2.53 0.21 -3.08
CA ILE A 45 -1.48 -0.26 -3.99
C ILE A 45 -1.95 -0.16 -5.44
N PHE A 46 -3.13 -0.70 -5.76
CA PHE A 46 -3.67 -0.65 -7.13
C PHE A 46 -3.88 0.79 -7.61
N TRP A 47 -4.39 1.67 -6.76
CA TRP A 47 -4.60 3.07 -7.09
C TRP A 47 -3.26 3.81 -7.34
N CYS A 48 -2.26 3.60 -6.48
CA CYS A 48 -0.90 4.15 -6.68
C CYS A 48 -0.28 3.68 -8.00
N LEU A 49 -0.38 2.39 -8.31
CA LEU A 49 0.19 1.81 -9.52
C LEU A 49 -0.52 2.28 -10.78
N TRP A 50 -1.85 2.36 -10.74
CA TRP A 50 -2.65 2.91 -11.83
C TRP A 50 -2.26 4.37 -12.10
N THR A 51 -2.13 5.18 -11.04
CA THR A 51 -1.71 6.58 -11.15
C THR A 51 -0.31 6.71 -11.73
N GLU A 52 0.64 5.89 -11.27
CA GLU A 52 2.01 5.90 -11.78
C GLU A 52 2.08 5.46 -13.25
N ARG A 53 1.32 4.43 -13.64
CA ARG A 53 1.25 3.98 -15.03
C ARG A 53 0.68 5.06 -15.94
N ASN A 54 -0.37 5.74 -15.51
CA ASN A 54 -0.95 6.84 -16.27
C ASN A 54 0.04 8.01 -16.40
N ARG A 55 0.71 8.38 -15.32
CA ARG A 55 1.74 9.43 -15.33
C ARG A 55 2.88 9.11 -16.29
N ARG A 56 3.35 7.86 -16.34
CA ARG A 56 4.38 7.44 -17.30
C ARG A 56 3.89 7.52 -18.75
N TYR A 57 2.64 7.14 -19.00
CA TYR A 57 2.08 7.10 -20.34
C TYR A 57 1.76 8.49 -20.88
N PHE A 58 1.06 9.32 -20.09
CA PHE A 58 0.58 10.63 -20.51
C PHE A 58 1.63 11.72 -20.32
N ASP A 59 2.36 11.72 -19.19
CA ASP A 59 3.29 12.81 -18.85
C ASP A 59 4.75 12.43 -19.13
N ARG A 60 5.04 11.16 -19.48
CA ARG A 60 6.40 10.62 -19.66
C ARG A 60 7.30 10.77 -18.42
N LEU A 61 6.68 10.92 -17.24
CA LEU A 61 7.38 11.03 -15.97
C LEU A 61 7.37 9.70 -15.23
N SER A 62 8.52 9.33 -14.66
CA SER A 62 8.68 8.14 -13.82
C SER A 62 8.96 8.56 -12.38
N THR A 63 8.19 8.02 -11.44
CA THR A 63 8.43 8.20 -10.01
C THR A 63 9.44 7.16 -9.53
N PRO A 64 10.48 7.53 -8.76
CA PRO A 64 11.38 6.56 -8.13
C PRO A 64 10.63 5.61 -7.20
N ASN A 65 11.10 4.37 -7.09
CA ASN A 65 10.43 3.33 -6.29
C ASN A 65 10.22 3.75 -4.83
N HIS A 66 11.18 4.42 -4.20
CA HIS A 66 11.05 4.87 -2.81
C HIS A 66 9.96 5.94 -2.65
N SER A 67 9.84 6.86 -3.61
CA SER A 67 8.79 7.89 -3.60
C SER A 67 7.42 7.28 -3.86
N LEU A 68 7.32 6.24 -4.68
CA LEU A 68 6.08 5.49 -4.88
C LEU A 68 5.66 4.77 -3.59
N LYS A 69 6.60 4.13 -2.87
CA LYS A 69 6.34 3.52 -1.56
C LYS A 69 5.82 4.54 -0.55
N ALA A 70 6.50 5.69 -0.44
CA ALA A 70 6.07 6.77 0.44
C ALA A 70 4.66 7.25 0.10
N ARG A 71 4.35 7.39 -1.20
CA ARG A 71 3.00 7.74 -1.66
C ARG A 71 1.95 6.70 -1.27
N CYS A 72 2.26 5.41 -1.35
CA CYS A 72 1.35 4.36 -0.88
C CYS A 72 1.05 4.52 0.62
N LEU A 73 2.07 4.74 1.46
CA LEU A 73 1.88 4.90 2.90
C LEU A 73 1.10 6.16 3.25
N LEU A 74 1.42 7.29 2.62
CA LEU A 74 0.68 8.54 2.79
C LEU A 74 -0.80 8.38 2.40
N MET A 75 -1.07 7.73 1.28
CA MET A 75 -2.44 7.53 0.81
C MET A 75 -3.20 6.52 1.67
N LEU A 76 -2.53 5.48 2.17
CA LEU A 76 -3.11 4.55 3.12
C LEU A 76 -3.49 5.25 4.42
N PHE A 77 -2.60 6.07 4.99
CA PHE A 77 -2.92 6.91 6.14
C PHE A 77 -4.17 7.75 5.84
N SER A 78 -4.19 8.44 4.71
CA SER A 78 -5.32 9.30 4.37
C SER A 78 -6.64 8.58 4.15
N TRP A 79 -6.62 7.36 3.62
CA TRP A 79 -7.82 6.55 3.46
C TRP A 79 -8.31 6.00 4.80
N VAL A 80 -7.40 5.62 5.70
CA VAL A 80 -7.72 5.11 7.04
C VAL A 80 -8.30 6.21 7.93
N HIS A 81 -7.70 7.39 7.92
CA HIS A 81 -8.07 8.48 8.82
C HIS A 81 -9.02 9.50 8.17
N LEU A 82 -9.32 9.35 6.88
CA LEU A 82 -10.15 10.28 6.09
C LEU A 82 -9.62 11.73 6.12
N THR A 83 -8.31 11.89 6.22
CA THR A 83 -7.63 13.18 6.34
C THR A 83 -6.22 13.14 5.72
N PRO A 84 -5.69 14.23 5.16
CA PRO A 84 -4.27 14.30 4.84
C PRO A 84 -3.41 14.19 6.12
N VAL A 85 -2.12 13.91 5.92
CA VAL A 85 -1.13 13.92 7.00
C VAL A 85 -0.87 15.36 7.42
N PHE A 86 -1.16 15.67 8.69
CA PHE A 86 -0.88 16.98 9.30
C PHE A 86 0.22 16.93 10.36
N SER A 87 0.53 15.75 10.89
CA SER A 87 1.58 15.55 11.90
C SER A 87 2.50 14.39 11.47
N THR A 88 3.80 14.67 11.45
CA THR A 88 4.82 13.65 11.19
C THR A 88 4.81 12.56 12.26
N GLU A 89 4.58 12.93 13.52
CA GLU A 89 4.52 11.97 14.64
C GLU A 89 3.38 10.98 14.46
N GLN A 90 2.16 11.47 14.19
CA GLN A 90 0.99 10.61 13.95
C GLN A 90 1.20 9.69 12.75
N PHE A 91 1.85 10.19 11.69
CA PHE A 91 2.17 9.38 10.53
C PHE A 91 3.20 8.29 10.85
N LEU A 92 4.26 8.61 11.61
CA LEU A 92 5.28 7.65 12.01
C LEU A 92 4.74 6.59 12.96
N ASP A 93 3.87 6.98 13.90
CA ASP A 93 3.16 6.04 14.79
C ASP A 93 2.27 5.09 14.00
N PHE A 94 1.53 5.62 13.03
CA PHE A 94 0.73 4.83 12.11
C PHE A 94 1.59 3.83 11.33
N VAL A 95 2.68 4.27 10.70
CA VAL A 95 3.57 3.38 9.94
C VAL A 95 4.17 2.31 10.84
N SER A 96 4.59 2.67 12.06
CA SER A 96 5.16 1.73 13.03
C SER A 96 4.14 0.65 13.44
N SER A 97 2.86 1.02 13.57
CA SER A 97 1.79 0.06 13.87
C SER A 97 1.58 -0.99 12.78
N LEU A 98 2.02 -0.73 11.54
CA LEU A 98 1.93 -1.69 10.43
C LEU A 98 3.08 -2.70 10.40
N VAL A 99 4.23 -2.38 11.02
CA VAL A 99 5.46 -3.21 10.99
C VAL A 99 5.45 -4.25 12.12
N LEU A 100 4.64 -4.05 13.14
CA LEU A 100 4.54 -4.92 14.32
C LEU A 100 3.61 -6.14 14.13
N VAL A 101 3.25 -6.49 12.89
CA VAL A 101 2.40 -7.64 12.52
C VAL A 101 3.08 -8.48 11.44
#